data_AF-A0A9P7BW75-F1
#
_entry.id   AF-A0A9P7BW75-F1
#
_cell.length_a   1.000
_cell.length_b   1.000
_cell.length_c   1.000
_cell.angle_alpha   90.00
_cell.angle_beta   90.00
_cell.angle_gamma   90.00
#
_symmetry.space_group_name_H-M   'P 1'
#
loop_
_entity.id
_entity.type
_entity.pdbx_description
1 polymer ?
#
loop_
_entity_poly.entity_id
_entity_poly.type
_entity_poly.pdbx_seq_one_letter_code
_entity_poly.pdbx_strand_id
1 'polypeptide(L)'
;MSLGGNQSNQQHQRPSQRQTARRPQHRVTPQMVIETVRAMFPDIPIAAIQADLQRTGSVETTVDNALRDGGLPLPPSASPSTTTAASNNSNNASSSSARKAPSHVNLVQRYKIDIDHSENTEEPPKTWESNPDKRQEMLRKRKEFMVLQARKKMMEQTKKKENQSNSTEKSEIAEQSTSTKSFDDMSVDELNSLTTEQRREQMLKALDQRNN
;
A
#
# COMPACT_ATOMS: atom_id res chain seq x y z
N MET A 1 -33.34 -58.76 26.80
CA MET A 1 -32.35 -58.06 27.65
C MET A 1 -31.20 -57.59 26.76
N SER A 2 -30.61 -56.46 27.14
CA SER A 2 -29.45 -55.76 26.55
C SER A 2 -29.76 -54.58 25.62
N LEU A 3 -29.56 -53.41 26.23
CA LEU A 3 -29.60 -52.05 25.72
C LEU A 3 -28.35 -51.72 24.90
N GLY A 4 -28.37 -50.60 24.19
CA GLY A 4 -27.14 -49.84 23.90
C GLY A 4 -27.22 -48.95 22.66
N GLY A 5 -27.72 -47.72 22.82
CA GLY A 5 -27.38 -46.65 21.88
C GLY A 5 -26.05 -46.00 22.27
N ASN A 6 -25.33 -45.41 21.30
CA ASN A 6 -24.61 -44.16 21.55
C ASN A 6 -24.29 -43.42 20.24
N GLN A 7 -24.64 -42.14 20.22
CA GLN A 7 -24.32 -41.16 19.20
C GLN A 7 -22.88 -40.65 19.38
N SER A 8 -22.44 -39.87 18.39
CA SER A 8 -21.30 -38.94 18.38
C SER A 8 -19.90 -39.53 18.16
N ASN A 9 -19.32 -39.26 16.98
CA ASN A 9 -18.16 -38.36 16.85
C ASN A 9 -17.76 -38.21 15.36
N GLN A 10 -18.42 -37.30 14.63
CA GLN A 10 -17.94 -36.85 13.31
C GLN A 10 -16.85 -35.79 13.51
N GLN A 11 -15.60 -36.23 13.62
CA GLN A 11 -14.45 -35.35 13.52
C GLN A 11 -14.20 -34.97 12.05
N HIS A 12 -14.72 -33.81 11.67
CA HIS A 12 -14.38 -33.12 10.43
C HIS A 12 -12.94 -32.61 10.54
N GLN A 13 -12.01 -33.31 9.91
CA GLN A 13 -10.64 -32.82 9.72
C GLN A 13 -10.66 -31.65 8.73
N ARG A 14 -10.28 -30.47 9.21
CA ARG A 14 -10.14 -29.25 8.40
C ARG A 14 -8.91 -29.42 7.48
N PRO A 15 -8.98 -29.05 6.19
CA PRO A 15 -7.78 -29.00 5.36
C PRO A 15 -6.88 -27.86 5.84
N SER A 16 -5.75 -28.22 6.45
CA SER A 16 -4.69 -27.28 6.81
C SER A 16 -4.22 -26.55 5.56
N GLN A 17 -4.52 -25.25 5.53
CA GLN A 17 -4.12 -24.32 4.48
C GLN A 17 -2.59 -24.28 4.40
N ARG A 18 -2.04 -25.00 3.43
CA ARG A 18 -0.60 -25.05 3.13
C ARG A 18 -0.16 -23.66 2.67
N GLN A 19 0.28 -22.83 3.62
CA GLN A 19 0.93 -21.57 3.33
C GLN A 19 2.20 -21.88 2.53
N THR A 20 2.20 -21.51 1.25
CA THR A 20 3.37 -21.65 0.41
C THR A 20 4.43 -20.69 0.94
N ALA A 21 5.43 -21.24 1.65
CA ALA A 21 6.58 -20.48 2.09
C ALA A 21 7.22 -19.81 0.86
N ARG A 22 7.06 -18.49 0.76
CA ARG A 22 7.67 -17.71 -0.32
C ARG A 22 9.18 -17.82 -0.16
N ARG A 23 9.83 -18.47 -1.13
CA ARG A 23 11.29 -18.57 -1.18
C ARG A 23 11.87 -17.16 -1.09
N PRO A 24 12.86 -16.90 -0.21
CA PRO A 24 13.47 -15.59 -0.10
C PRO A 24 14.06 -15.23 -1.46
N GLN A 25 13.48 -14.23 -2.11
CA GLN A 25 14.01 -13.71 -3.36
C GLN A 25 15.31 -13.01 -3.01
N HIS A 26 16.43 -13.51 -3.56
CA HIS A 26 17.72 -12.87 -3.40
C HIS A 26 17.63 -11.48 -4.03
N ARG A 27 17.84 -10.43 -3.22
CA ARG A 27 17.84 -9.06 -3.72
C ARG A 27 19.14 -8.86 -4.50
N VAL A 28 19.02 -8.86 -5.83
CA VAL A 28 20.13 -8.57 -6.72
C VAL A 28 20.50 -7.09 -6.53
N THR A 29 21.75 -6.83 -6.16
CA THR A 29 22.24 -5.45 -6.02
C THR A 29 22.46 -4.84 -7.41
N PRO A 30 22.26 -3.52 -7.60
CA PRO A 30 22.54 -2.87 -8.88
C PRO A 30 23.97 -3.11 -9.36
N GLN A 31 24.93 -3.19 -8.43
CA GLN A 31 26.33 -3.46 -8.74
C GLN A 31 26.54 -4.86 -9.33
N MET A 32 25.89 -5.88 -8.76
CA MET A 32 26.00 -7.26 -9.25
C MET A 32 25.42 -7.40 -10.66
N VAL A 33 24.35 -6.65 -10.98
CA VAL A 33 23.80 -6.61 -12.33
C VAL A 33 24.78 -5.98 -13.32
N ILE A 34 25.35 -4.83 -12.96
CA ILE A 34 26.32 -4.11 -13.80
C ILE A 34 27.53 -5.01 -14.10
N GLU A 35 28.05 -5.71 -13.08
CA GLU A 35 29.18 -6.63 -13.23
C GLU A 35 28.85 -7.80 -14.17
N THR A 36 27.63 -8.35 -14.07
CA THR A 36 27.17 -9.43 -14.96
C THR A 36 27.17 -8.96 -16.43
N VAL A 37 26.61 -7.79 -16.72
CA VAL A 37 26.59 -7.24 -18.09
C VAL A 37 28.00 -6.94 -18.58
N ARG A 38 28.87 -6.39 -17.71
CA ARG A 38 30.27 -6.09 -18.03
C ARG A 38 31.09 -7.35 -18.35
N ALA A 39 30.82 -8.46 -17.68
CA ALA A 39 31.50 -9.73 -17.95
C ALA A 39 31.18 -10.27 -19.35
N MET A 40 29.97 -10.01 -19.87
CA MET A 40 29.57 -10.37 -21.23
C MET A 40 30.05 -9.35 -22.27
N PHE A 41 30.05 -8.06 -21.92
CA PHE A 41 30.39 -6.95 -22.82
C PHE A 41 31.46 -6.05 -22.18
N PRO A 42 32.76 -6.42 -22.27
CA PRO A 42 33.84 -5.63 -21.69
C PRO A 42 34.04 -4.27 -22.38
N ASP A 43 33.63 -4.15 -23.64
CA ASP A 43 33.78 -2.93 -24.46
C ASP A 43 32.73 -1.85 -24.13
N ILE A 44 31.63 -2.23 -23.46
CA ILE A 44 30.55 -1.29 -23.13
C ILE A 44 30.89 -0.58 -21.80
N PRO A 45 30.86 0.76 -21.76
CA PRO A 45 31.18 1.50 -20.56
C PRO A 45 30.12 1.31 -19.48
N ILE A 46 30.58 1.25 -18.22
CA ILE A 46 29.73 1.06 -17.03
C ILE A 46 28.61 2.10 -16.95
N ALA A 47 28.89 3.35 -17.33
CA ALA A 47 27.90 4.43 -17.34
C ALA A 47 26.72 4.15 -18.29
N ALA A 48 26.99 3.56 -19.47
CA ALA A 48 25.93 3.18 -20.41
C ALA A 48 25.09 2.02 -19.88
N ILE A 49 25.75 1.01 -19.29
CA ILE A 49 25.08 -0.13 -18.65
C ILE A 49 24.17 0.36 -17.52
N GLN A 50 24.66 1.24 -16.65
CA GLN A 50 23.88 1.80 -15.55
C GLN A 50 22.69 2.61 -16.06
N ALA A 51 22.88 3.45 -17.08
CA ALA A 51 21.81 4.25 -17.65
C ALA A 51 20.72 3.38 -18.30
N ASP A 52 21.09 2.32 -19.03
CA ASP A 52 20.11 1.42 -19.63
C ASP A 52 19.40 0.58 -18.56
N LEU A 53 20.11 0.07 -17.55
CA LEU A 53 19.51 -0.65 -16.42
C LEU A 53 18.54 0.22 -15.62
N GLN A 54 18.81 1.51 -15.47
CA GLN A 54 17.88 2.46 -14.84
C GLN A 54 16.60 2.64 -15.67
N ARG A 55 16.69 2.50 -16.99
CA ARG A 55 15.57 2.62 -17.93
C ARG A 55 14.77 1.32 -18.06
N THR A 56 15.44 0.18 -18.19
CA THR A 56 14.82 -1.12 -18.44
C THR A 56 14.46 -1.87 -17.16
N GLY A 57 15.25 -1.70 -16.10
CA GLY A 57 15.08 -2.41 -14.82
C GLY A 57 15.37 -3.91 -14.88
N SER A 58 15.89 -4.43 -16.00
CA SER A 58 16.15 -5.86 -16.23
C SER A 58 17.47 -6.07 -16.96
N VAL A 59 18.22 -7.07 -16.50
CA VAL A 59 19.52 -7.45 -17.07
C VAL A 59 19.31 -7.99 -18.48
N GLU A 60 18.32 -8.86 -18.65
CA GLU A 60 18.00 -9.56 -19.88
C GLU A 60 17.65 -8.58 -21.00
N THR A 61 16.87 -7.56 -20.67
CA THR A 61 16.50 -6.50 -21.62
C THR A 61 17.72 -5.67 -22.01
N THR A 62 18.60 -5.39 -21.04
CA THR A 62 19.84 -4.62 -21.27
C THR A 62 20.81 -5.39 -22.17
N VAL A 63 20.91 -6.71 -21.99
CA VAL A 63 21.73 -7.61 -22.82
C VAL A 63 21.18 -7.66 -24.26
N ASP A 64 19.86 -7.78 -24.43
CA ASP A 64 19.23 -7.77 -25.76
C ASP A 64 19.47 -6.44 -26.50
N ASN A 65 19.34 -5.29 -25.81
CA ASN A 65 19.66 -3.98 -26.38
C ASN A 65 21.13 -3.88 -26.82
N ALA A 66 22.05 -4.32 -25.96
CA ALA A 66 23.48 -4.31 -26.26
C ALA A 66 23.83 -5.15 -27.50
N LEU A 67 23.14 -6.29 -27.70
CA LEU A 67 23.32 -7.14 -28.88
C LEU A 67 22.72 -6.54 -30.15
N ARG A 68 21.56 -5.87 -30.05
CA ARG A 68 20.87 -5.25 -31.21
C ARG A 68 21.66 -4.09 -31.80
N ASP A 69 22.12 -3.20 -30.94
CA ASP A 69 22.74 -1.94 -31.35
C ASP A 69 24.27 -2.04 -31.42
N GLY A 70 24.85 -3.20 -31.08
CA GLY A 70 26.30 -3.39 -30.96
C GLY A 70 26.94 -2.57 -29.85
N GLY A 71 26.13 -2.10 -28.88
CA GLY A 71 26.53 -1.20 -27.81
C GLY A 71 25.32 -0.61 -27.09
N LEU A 72 25.56 0.17 -26.04
CA LEU A 72 24.50 0.90 -25.33
C LEU A 72 24.67 2.41 -25.53
N PRO A 73 23.58 3.19 -25.67
CA PRO A 73 23.66 4.62 -25.83
C PRO A 73 24.29 5.25 -24.59
N LEU A 74 25.36 6.02 -24.79
CA LEU A 74 26.05 6.71 -23.71
C LEU A 74 25.12 7.77 -23.12
N PRO A 75 24.91 7.82 -21.79
CA PRO A 75 24.10 8.87 -21.19
C PRO A 75 24.76 10.23 -21.46
N PRO A 76 23.96 11.30 -21.66
CA PRO A 76 24.51 12.65 -21.74
C PRO A 76 25.30 12.92 -20.45
N SER A 77 26.56 13.36 -20.60
CA SER A 77 27.41 13.71 -19.47
C SER A 77 26.68 14.74 -18.62
N ALA A 78 26.31 14.37 -17.40
CA ALA A 78 25.78 15.32 -16.44
C ALA A 78 26.91 16.30 -16.11
N SER A 79 26.82 17.54 -16.59
CA SER A 79 27.70 18.60 -16.11
C SER A 79 27.60 18.63 -14.58
N PRO A 80 28.71 18.73 -13.83
CA PRO A 80 28.66 18.73 -12.39
C PRO A 80 27.87 19.96 -11.91
N SER A 81 26.61 19.74 -11.52
CA SER A 81 25.85 20.73 -10.77
C SER A 81 26.59 20.93 -9.45
N THR A 82 27.12 22.13 -9.24
CA THR A 82 27.70 22.54 -7.96
C THR A 82 26.59 22.51 -6.90
N THR A 83 26.46 21.41 -6.18
CA THR A 83 25.62 21.35 -4.97
C THR A 83 26.54 21.35 -3.76
N THR A 84 26.53 22.48 -3.07
CA THR A 84 27.03 22.69 -1.72
C THR A 84 26.72 21.49 -0.82
N ALA A 85 27.74 21.03 -0.09
CA ALA A 85 27.63 20.03 0.95
C ALA A 85 26.57 20.44 1.99
N ALA A 86 25.57 19.58 2.19
CA ALA A 86 24.72 19.59 3.36
C ALA A 86 24.67 18.15 3.89
N SER A 87 24.97 18.02 5.18
CA SER A 87 25.15 16.78 5.94
C SER A 87 24.13 15.69 5.64
N ASN A 88 24.64 14.48 5.46
CA ASN A 88 23.88 13.24 5.45
C ASN A 88 23.17 13.04 6.80
N ASN A 89 21.87 13.33 6.84
CA ASN A 89 20.96 12.62 7.73
C ASN A 89 20.27 11.54 6.90
N SER A 90 20.63 10.28 7.15
CA SER A 90 20.08 9.11 6.49
C SER A 90 18.64 8.86 6.95
N ASN A 91 17.69 9.55 6.33
CA ASN A 91 16.29 9.12 6.32
C ASN A 91 15.96 8.56 4.94
N ASN A 92 15.70 7.27 4.94
CA ASN A 92 15.32 6.42 3.82
C ASN A 92 13.97 6.88 3.24
N ALA A 93 13.98 7.95 2.44
CA ALA A 93 12.84 8.40 1.68
C ALA A 93 12.82 7.65 0.35
N SER A 94 11.85 6.76 0.23
CA SER A 94 11.38 6.21 -1.03
C SER A 94 11.29 7.34 -2.08
N SER A 95 11.83 7.05 -3.27
CA SER A 95 11.81 7.92 -4.45
C SER A 95 10.37 8.23 -4.88
N SER A 96 9.74 9.18 -4.19
CA SER A 96 8.61 9.91 -4.72
C SER A 96 9.18 10.86 -5.76
N SER A 97 9.24 10.37 -7.00
CA SER A 97 9.20 11.24 -8.18
C SER A 97 8.27 12.41 -7.87
N ALA A 98 8.74 13.64 -8.05
CA ALA A 98 7.98 14.87 -7.84
C ALA A 98 6.75 14.88 -8.73
N ARG A 99 5.73 14.11 -8.34
CA ARG A 99 4.45 14.03 -9.00
C ARG A 99 3.76 15.32 -8.64
N LYS A 100 3.59 16.19 -9.65
CA LYS A 100 2.64 17.31 -9.60
C LYS A 100 1.39 16.83 -8.85
N ALA A 101 0.90 17.63 -7.90
CA ALA A 101 -0.28 17.30 -7.12
C ALA A 101 -1.36 16.73 -8.06
N PRO A 102 -1.97 15.58 -7.72
CA PRO A 102 -2.95 14.97 -8.61
C PRO A 102 -4.05 15.98 -8.88
N SER A 103 -4.20 16.38 -10.15
CA SER A 103 -5.25 17.33 -10.59
C SER A 103 -6.68 16.85 -10.29
N HIS A 104 -6.83 15.58 -9.91
CA HIS A 104 -8.10 14.94 -9.61
C HIS A 104 -8.19 14.68 -8.11
N VAL A 105 -9.32 15.08 -7.51
CA VAL A 105 -9.62 14.84 -6.09
C VAL A 105 -9.88 13.35 -5.84
N ASN A 106 -10.48 12.65 -6.80
CA ASN A 106 -10.90 11.26 -6.65
C ASN A 106 -10.54 10.39 -7.86
N LEU A 107 -10.36 9.09 -7.62
CA LEU A 107 -10.06 8.10 -8.66
C LEU A 107 -11.20 7.96 -9.67
N VAL A 108 -12.45 8.11 -9.23
CA VAL A 108 -13.64 8.11 -10.11
C VAL A 108 -13.53 9.19 -11.18
N GLN A 109 -13.13 10.40 -10.79
CA GLN A 109 -12.94 11.52 -11.72
C GLN A 109 -11.71 11.32 -12.62
N ARG A 110 -10.63 10.75 -12.08
CA ARG A 110 -9.43 10.43 -12.87
C ARG A 110 -9.74 9.48 -14.02
N TYR A 111 -10.54 8.45 -13.74
CA TYR A 111 -10.85 7.39 -14.69
C TYR A 111 -12.18 7.58 -15.41
N LYS A 112 -12.91 8.68 -15.14
CA LYS A 112 -14.21 9.00 -15.78
C LYS A 112 -15.19 7.82 -15.68
N ILE A 113 -15.32 7.28 -14.47
CA ILE A 113 -16.15 6.10 -14.21
C ILE A 113 -17.59 6.56 -13.99
N ASP A 114 -18.50 6.08 -14.83
CA ASP A 114 -19.94 6.31 -14.69
C ASP A 114 -20.51 5.39 -13.62
N ILE A 115 -20.77 5.96 -12.45
CA ILE A 115 -21.12 5.23 -11.22
C ILE A 115 -22.46 4.48 -11.42
N ASP A 116 -23.44 5.14 -12.01
CA ASP A 116 -24.81 4.62 -12.14
C ASP A 116 -24.91 3.43 -13.12
N HIS A 117 -24.00 3.37 -14.11
CA HIS A 117 -23.98 2.29 -15.09
C HIS A 117 -23.04 1.14 -14.74
N SER A 118 -22.13 1.34 -13.79
CA SER A 118 -21.03 0.39 -13.53
C SER A 118 -21.20 -0.45 -12.26
N GLU A 119 -22.24 -0.20 -11.44
CA GLU A 119 -22.48 -0.91 -10.18
C GLU A 119 -22.79 -2.41 -10.36
N ASN A 120 -23.30 -2.81 -11.53
CA ASN A 120 -23.58 -4.22 -11.87
C ASN A 120 -22.50 -4.89 -12.74
N THR A 121 -21.27 -4.35 -12.75
CA THR A 121 -20.18 -4.90 -13.56
C THR A 121 -19.64 -6.18 -12.92
N GLU A 122 -19.74 -7.31 -13.62
CA GLU A 122 -19.14 -8.58 -13.20
C GLU A 122 -17.61 -8.47 -13.04
N GLU A 123 -17.04 -9.30 -12.14
CA GLU A 123 -15.59 -9.31 -11.93
C GLU A 123 -14.88 -9.73 -13.24
N PRO A 124 -14.04 -8.87 -13.83
CA PRO A 124 -13.39 -9.20 -15.09
C PRO A 124 -12.38 -10.34 -14.87
N PRO A 125 -12.27 -11.29 -15.83
CA PRO A 125 -11.37 -12.42 -15.69
C PRO A 125 -9.92 -11.98 -15.50
N LYS A 126 -9.20 -12.69 -14.63
CA LYS A 126 -7.80 -12.42 -14.26
C LYS A 126 -6.83 -13.02 -15.28
N THR A 127 -7.22 -13.08 -16.55
CA THR A 127 -6.40 -13.60 -17.64
C THR A 127 -5.74 -12.46 -18.39
N TRP A 128 -4.55 -12.74 -18.95
CA TRP A 128 -3.82 -11.78 -19.77
C TRP A 128 -4.08 -12.12 -21.24
N GLU A 129 -4.80 -11.24 -21.93
CA GLU A 129 -5.11 -11.43 -23.34
C GLU A 129 -3.86 -11.25 -24.22
N SER A 130 -3.71 -12.09 -25.24
CA SER A 130 -2.58 -12.01 -26.19
C SER A 130 -2.67 -10.79 -27.10
N ASN A 131 -3.88 -10.37 -27.47
CA ASN A 131 -4.10 -9.19 -28.32
C ASN A 131 -3.96 -7.90 -27.48
N PRO A 132 -3.13 -6.93 -27.91
CA PRO A 132 -2.86 -5.70 -27.17
C PRO A 132 -4.11 -4.86 -26.90
N ASP A 133 -5.04 -4.75 -27.86
CA ASP A 133 -6.22 -3.92 -27.72
C ASP A 133 -7.20 -4.51 -26.70
N LYS A 134 -7.44 -5.83 -26.80
CA LYS A 134 -8.27 -6.57 -25.84
C LYS A 134 -7.69 -6.53 -24.43
N ARG A 135 -6.37 -6.64 -24.32
CA ARG A 135 -5.66 -6.50 -23.03
C ARG A 135 -5.84 -5.11 -22.43
N GLN A 136 -5.72 -4.05 -23.22
CA GLN A 136 -5.94 -2.69 -22.73
C GLN A 136 -7.37 -2.51 -22.22
N GLU A 137 -8.36 -2.99 -22.96
CA GLU A 137 -9.78 -2.94 -22.58
C GLU A 137 -10.02 -3.70 -21.26
N MET A 138 -9.48 -4.92 -21.15
CA MET A 138 -9.54 -5.75 -19.94
C MET A 138 -8.92 -5.07 -18.73
N LEU A 139 -7.76 -4.43 -18.90
CA LEU A 139 -7.10 -3.70 -17.83
C LEU A 139 -7.87 -2.46 -17.40
N ARG A 140 -8.56 -1.77 -18.33
CA ARG A 140 -9.45 -0.64 -17.99
C ARG A 140 -10.63 -1.14 -17.14
N LYS A 141 -11.35 -2.15 -17.61
CA LYS A 141 -12.48 -2.76 -16.86
C LYS A 141 -12.06 -3.22 -15.46
N ARG A 142 -10.89 -3.85 -15.33
CA ARG A 142 -10.37 -4.28 -14.03
C ARG A 142 -10.04 -3.12 -13.08
N LYS A 143 -9.51 -2.01 -13.60
CA LYS A 143 -9.27 -0.80 -12.80
C LYS A 143 -10.58 -0.18 -12.36
N GLU A 144 -11.55 -0.08 -13.24
CA GLU A 144 -12.89 0.45 -12.95
C GLU A 144 -13.58 -0.38 -11.85
N PHE A 145 -13.62 -1.70 -12.02
CA PHE A 145 -14.14 -2.64 -11.02
C PHE A 145 -13.46 -2.46 -9.65
N MET A 146 -12.13 -2.35 -9.62
CA MET A 146 -11.39 -2.17 -8.38
C MET A 146 -11.75 -0.85 -7.67
N VAL A 147 -11.88 0.24 -8.42
CA VAL A 147 -12.24 1.55 -7.87
C VAL A 147 -13.65 1.52 -7.27
N LEU A 148 -14.60 0.87 -7.95
CA LEU A 148 -15.98 0.73 -7.46
C LEU A 148 -16.05 -0.14 -6.20
N GLN A 149 -15.36 -1.28 -6.19
CA GLN A 149 -15.26 -2.14 -5.01
C GLN A 149 -14.63 -1.40 -3.82
N ALA A 150 -13.55 -0.65 -4.06
CA ALA A 150 -12.93 0.17 -3.03
C ALA A 150 -13.89 1.23 -2.49
N ARG A 151 -14.67 1.88 -3.36
CA ARG A 151 -15.69 2.86 -2.94
C ARG A 151 -16.80 2.22 -2.11
N LYS A 152 -17.36 1.08 -2.56
CA LYS A 152 -18.38 0.35 -1.81
C LYS A 152 -17.90 -0.02 -0.41
N LYS A 153 -16.68 -0.57 -0.33
CA LYS A 153 -16.04 -0.93 0.94
C LYS A 153 -15.76 0.29 1.82
N MET A 154 -15.42 1.44 1.24
CA MET A 154 -15.23 2.69 1.97
C MET A 154 -16.54 3.18 2.59
N MET A 155 -17.64 3.20 1.82
CA MET A 155 -18.96 3.62 2.30
C MET A 155 -19.50 2.71 3.42
N GLU A 156 -19.27 1.41 3.32
CA GLU A 156 -19.63 0.47 4.39
C GLU A 156 -18.81 0.72 5.67
N GLN A 157 -17.51 1.02 5.53
CA GLN A 157 -16.66 1.35 6.67
C GLN A 157 -17.04 2.66 7.33
N THR A 158 -17.39 3.71 6.56
CA THR A 158 -17.85 4.98 7.14
C THR A 158 -19.15 4.79 7.89
N LYS A 159 -20.13 4.08 7.31
CA LYS A 159 -21.39 3.74 7.99
C LYS A 159 -21.18 2.90 9.25
N LYS A 160 -20.24 1.94 9.22
CA LYS A 160 -19.90 1.14 10.40
C LYS A 160 -19.27 1.99 11.49
N LYS A 161 -18.37 2.91 11.14
CA LYS A 161 -17.76 3.86 12.09
C LYS A 161 -18.80 4.79 12.70
N GLU A 162 -19.70 5.34 11.89
CA GLU A 162 -20.83 6.16 12.36
C GLU A 162 -21.75 5.38 13.31
N ASN A 163 -22.07 4.12 12.99
CA ASN A 163 -22.89 3.29 13.88
C ASN A 163 -22.13 2.93 15.18
N GLN A 164 -20.81 2.77 15.13
CA GLN A 164 -19.99 2.54 16.32
C GLN A 164 -19.92 3.79 17.21
N SER A 165 -19.72 4.98 16.64
CA SER A 165 -19.77 6.23 17.41
C SER A 165 -21.17 6.48 18.00
N ASN A 166 -22.24 6.18 17.25
CA ASN A 166 -23.62 6.33 17.72
C ASN A 166 -24.02 5.27 18.77
N SER A 167 -23.38 4.09 18.77
CA SER A 167 -23.53 3.09 19.85
C SER A 167 -22.77 3.45 21.13
N THR A 168 -21.68 4.23 21.03
CA THR A 168 -20.97 4.78 22.19
C THR A 168 -21.78 5.91 22.83
N GLU A 169 -22.38 6.81 22.04
CA GLU A 169 -23.23 7.91 22.53
C GLU A 169 -24.54 7.42 23.21
N LYS A 170 -25.08 6.24 22.82
CA LYS A 170 -26.30 5.69 23.43
C LYS A 170 -26.07 4.94 24.76
N SER A 171 -24.82 4.67 25.14
CA SER A 171 -24.43 4.16 26.47
C SER A 171 -24.06 5.27 27.47
N GLU A 172 -23.98 6.53 27.05
CA GLU A 172 -23.59 7.66 27.92
C GLU A 172 -24.74 8.32 28.71
N ILE A 173 -25.99 7.82 28.60
CA ILE A 173 -27.11 8.37 29.39
C ILE A 173 -27.32 7.64 30.73
N ALA A 174 -26.59 6.56 31.04
CA ALA A 174 -26.86 5.74 32.23
C ALA A 174 -25.77 5.65 33.30
N GLU A 175 -24.59 6.25 33.16
CA GLU A 175 -23.58 6.25 34.23
C GLU A 175 -22.93 7.64 34.43
N GLN A 176 -23.75 8.56 34.95
CA GLN A 176 -23.26 9.72 35.71
C GLN A 176 -22.64 9.25 37.03
N SER A 177 -21.49 8.57 36.98
CA SER A 177 -20.73 8.21 38.19
C SER A 177 -19.33 7.66 37.89
N THR A 178 -18.59 8.22 36.94
CA THR A 178 -17.15 7.94 36.82
C THR A 178 -16.32 9.16 37.22
N SER A 179 -15.95 9.13 38.49
CA SER A 179 -14.78 9.72 39.14
C SER A 179 -13.92 10.64 38.27
N THR A 180 -13.81 11.89 38.71
CA THR A 180 -12.90 12.93 38.24
C THR A 180 -11.44 12.45 38.26
N LYS A 181 -10.98 11.81 37.18
CA LYS A 181 -9.57 11.42 37.01
C LYS A 181 -8.86 12.48 36.17
N SER A 182 -7.83 13.10 36.76
CA SER A 182 -7.03 14.14 36.10
C SER A 182 -6.24 13.54 34.94
N PHE A 183 -5.87 14.34 33.93
CA PHE A 183 -5.06 13.92 32.77
C PHE A 183 -3.76 13.19 33.19
N ASP A 184 -3.18 13.57 34.32
CA ASP A 184 -1.98 12.95 34.91
C ASP A 184 -2.20 11.54 35.48
N ASP A 185 -3.46 11.15 35.73
CA ASP A 185 -3.83 9.88 36.36
C ASP A 185 -4.48 8.88 35.36
N MET A 186 -4.44 9.20 34.06
CA MET A 186 -4.95 8.35 32.99
C MET A 186 -3.85 7.46 32.40
N SER A 187 -4.15 6.17 32.25
CA SER A 187 -3.20 5.19 31.68
C SER A 187 -2.89 5.50 30.21
N VAL A 188 -1.69 5.10 29.75
CA VAL A 188 -1.23 5.27 28.37
C VAL A 188 -2.19 4.63 27.35
N ASP A 189 -2.82 3.51 27.71
CA ASP A 189 -3.81 2.83 26.86
C ASP A 189 -5.11 3.63 26.73
N GLU A 190 -5.50 4.35 27.79
CA GLU A 190 -6.67 5.21 27.83
C GLU A 190 -6.43 6.48 27.01
N LEU A 191 -5.24 7.06 27.10
CA LEU A 191 -4.87 8.20 26.28
C LEU A 191 -4.86 7.88 24.77
N ASN A 192 -4.52 6.65 24.40
CA ASN A 192 -4.47 6.21 23.00
C ASN A 192 -5.85 5.85 22.41
N SER A 193 -6.87 5.64 23.24
CA SER A 193 -8.24 5.43 22.75
C SER A 193 -8.97 6.75 22.48
N LEU A 194 -8.53 7.86 23.09
CA LEU A 194 -9.10 9.18 22.89
C LEU A 194 -8.74 9.80 21.53
N THR A 195 -9.71 10.49 20.93
CA THR A 195 -9.47 11.33 19.74
C THR A 195 -8.57 12.51 20.11
N THR A 196 -7.84 13.06 19.14
CA THR A 196 -6.92 14.19 19.34
C THR A 196 -7.58 15.40 19.99
N GLU A 197 -8.85 15.68 19.67
CA GLU A 197 -9.61 16.77 20.31
C GLU A 197 -9.99 16.44 21.75
N GLN A 198 -10.45 15.23 22.04
CA GLN A 198 -10.83 14.81 23.40
C GLN A 198 -9.64 14.86 24.36
N ARG A 199 -8.45 14.44 23.90
CA ARG A 199 -7.21 14.56 24.67
C ARG A 199 -6.86 16.03 24.98
N ARG A 200 -7.08 16.93 24.01
CA ARG A 200 -6.82 18.37 24.15
C ARG A 200 -7.77 19.01 25.15
N GLU A 201 -9.05 18.65 25.12
CA GLU A 201 -10.04 19.16 26.07
C GLU A 201 -9.74 18.73 27.50
N GLN A 202 -9.35 17.46 27.71
CA GLN A 202 -8.93 17.01 29.04
C GLN A 202 -7.70 17.76 29.55
N MET A 203 -6.71 18.03 28.68
CA MET A 203 -5.53 18.82 29.05
C MET A 203 -5.92 20.25 29.45
N LEU A 204 -6.81 20.89 28.69
CA LEU A 204 -7.31 22.24 29.02
C LEU A 204 -8.08 22.24 30.35
N LYS A 205 -8.89 21.22 30.60
CA LYS A 205 -9.63 21.07 31.86
C LYS A 205 -8.70 20.83 33.06
N ALA A 206 -7.59 20.12 32.87
CA ALA A 206 -6.56 19.96 33.90
C ALA A 206 -5.82 21.27 34.19
N LEU A 207 -5.56 22.09 33.16
CA LEU A 207 -4.96 23.42 33.32
C LEU A 207 -5.90 24.40 34.05
N ASP A 208 -7.20 24.29 33.81
CA ASP A 208 -8.20 25.14 34.48
C ASP A 208 -8.32 24.79 35.98
N GLN A 209 -8.27 23.49 36.31
CA GLN A 209 -8.28 23.02 37.71
C GLN A 209 -7.03 23.40 38.49
N ARG A 210 -5.86 23.52 37.85
CA ARG A 210 -4.61 23.88 38.56
C ARG A 210 -4.55 25.37 38.93
N ASN A 211 -5.32 26.19 38.24
CA ASN A 211 -5.28 27.66 38.33
C ASN A 211 -6.32 28.21 39.31
N ASN A 212 -7.06 27.33 39.99
CA ASN A 212 -8.07 27.63 40.99
C ASN A 212 -7.64 27.02 42.34
#